data_AF-A0A377WQZ2-F1
#
_entry.id   AF-A0A377WQZ2-F1
#
_cell.length_a   1.000
_cell.length_b   1.000
_cell.length_c   1.000
_cell.angle_alpha   90.00
_cell.angle_beta   90.00
_cell.angle_gamma   90.00
#
_symmetry.space_group_name_H-M   'P 1'
#
loop_
_entity.id
_entity.type
_entity.pdbx_description
1 polymer ?
#
loop_
_entity_poly.entity_id
_entity_poly.type
_entity_poly.pdbx_seq_one_letter_code
_entity_poly.pdbx_strand_id
1 'polypeptide(L)'
;MSEQITCSQALLTAGNACHEIDRVLRDMLTHHRPGYLMLPADVARAAAIAPAQPLLVEPAPADENQLAGFCEHASRLLRGSRRISLLADFLAQRYGLQKTLREWVAKNACRPCDDAHGQGIVR
;
A
#
# COMPACT_ATOMS: atom_id res chain seq x y z
N MET A 1 4.39 -21.37 10.96
CA MET A 1 3.97 -20.49 12.08
C MET A 1 3.92 -19.01 11.68
N SER A 2 4.54 -18.57 10.57
CA SER A 2 4.53 -17.17 10.08
C SER A 2 3.36 -16.80 9.15
N GLU A 3 2.69 -17.77 8.52
CA GLU A 3 1.68 -17.52 7.48
C GLU A 3 0.51 -16.62 7.90
N GLN A 4 0.09 -16.68 9.16
CA GLN A 4 -1.09 -15.96 9.63
C GLN A 4 -0.87 -14.44 9.77
N ILE A 5 0.40 -13.99 9.76
CA ILE A 5 0.76 -12.60 10.00
C ILE A 5 1.48 -11.94 8.81
N THR A 6 1.88 -12.71 7.80
CA THR A 6 2.66 -12.21 6.66
C THR A 6 1.89 -12.27 5.34
N CYS A 7 2.07 -11.28 4.46
CA CYS A 7 1.48 -11.32 3.12
C CYS A 7 2.18 -12.31 2.19
N SER A 8 3.46 -12.56 2.42
CA SER A 8 4.28 -13.43 1.60
C SER A 8 5.41 -14.01 2.42
N GLN A 9 5.76 -15.26 2.16
CA GLN A 9 6.88 -15.92 2.81
C GLN A 9 7.66 -16.77 1.80
N ALA A 10 8.95 -16.94 2.04
CA ALA A 10 9.79 -17.82 1.23
C ALA A 10 10.90 -18.48 2.06
N LEU A 11 11.20 -19.74 1.70
CA LEU A 11 12.42 -20.43 2.10
C LEU A 11 13.44 -20.32 0.97
N LEU A 12 14.53 -19.61 1.25
CA LEU A 12 15.55 -19.33 0.26
C LEU A 12 16.47 -20.54 0.06
N THR A 13 16.69 -20.88 -1.19
CA THR A 13 17.67 -21.85 -1.68
C THR A 13 18.54 -21.15 -2.72
N ALA A 14 19.76 -21.64 -2.97
CA ALA A 14 20.67 -20.99 -3.90
C ALA A 14 20.08 -20.80 -5.31
N GLY A 15 19.15 -21.65 -5.75
CA GLY A 15 18.51 -21.57 -7.07
C GLY A 15 17.30 -20.63 -7.14
N ASN A 16 16.63 -20.34 -6.02
CA ASN A 16 15.41 -19.51 -6.00
C ASN A 16 15.59 -18.16 -5.30
N ALA A 17 16.75 -17.93 -4.65
CA ALA A 17 16.93 -16.83 -3.72
C ALA A 17 16.61 -15.46 -4.32
N CYS A 18 17.17 -15.14 -5.50
CA CYS A 18 16.96 -13.85 -6.14
C CYS A 18 15.48 -13.59 -6.46
N HIS A 19 14.81 -14.58 -7.06
CA HIS A 19 13.40 -14.44 -7.46
C HIS A 19 12.46 -14.34 -6.24
N GLU A 20 12.68 -15.18 -5.22
CA GLU A 20 11.84 -15.19 -4.03
C GLU A 20 12.01 -13.93 -3.18
N ILE A 21 13.23 -13.37 -3.10
CA ILE A 21 13.47 -12.07 -2.45
C ILE A 21 12.67 -10.97 -3.16
N ASP A 22 12.80 -10.86 -4.49
CA ASP A 22 12.09 -9.83 -5.26
C ASP A 22 10.57 -9.98 -5.15
N ARG A 23 10.06 -11.22 -5.18
CA ARG A 23 8.64 -11.51 -5.04
C ARG A 23 8.12 -11.08 -3.67
N VAL A 24 8.78 -11.48 -2.58
CA VAL A 24 8.36 -11.14 -1.22
C VAL A 24 8.44 -9.64 -0.98
N LEU A 25 9.51 -8.98 -1.45
CA LEU A 25 9.63 -7.52 -1.34
C LEU A 25 8.55 -6.79 -2.16
N ARG A 26 8.23 -7.26 -3.37
CA ARG A 26 7.14 -6.71 -4.18
C ARG A 26 5.80 -6.87 -3.46
N ASP A 27 5.51 -8.04 -2.91
CA ASP A 27 4.28 -8.29 -2.16
C ASP A 27 4.18 -7.41 -0.91
N MET A 28 5.29 -7.23 -0.19
CA MET A 28 5.38 -6.37 0.99
C MET A 28 5.07 -4.92 0.65
N LEU A 29 5.61 -4.42 -0.46
CA LEU A 29 5.39 -3.04 -0.92
C LEU A 29 3.98 -2.84 -1.46
N THR A 30 3.45 -3.79 -2.25
CA THR A 30 2.10 -3.70 -2.83
C THR A 30 1.01 -3.73 -1.76
N HIS A 31 1.09 -4.67 -0.82
CA HIS A 31 0.05 -4.84 0.20
C HIS A 31 0.28 -3.94 1.40
N HIS A 32 1.46 -3.31 1.49
CA HIS A 32 2.00 -2.76 2.72
C HIS A 32 1.75 -3.75 3.87
N ARG A 33 2.39 -4.92 3.86
CA ARG A 33 2.23 -5.93 4.92
C ARG A 33 3.60 -6.58 5.16
N PRO A 34 3.86 -7.11 6.36
CA PRO A 34 5.14 -7.75 6.61
C PRO A 34 5.27 -9.03 5.77
N GLY A 35 6.50 -9.32 5.32
CA GLY A 35 6.88 -10.56 4.66
C GLY A 35 7.92 -11.31 5.49
N TYR A 36 8.08 -12.60 5.22
CA TYR A 36 9.04 -13.45 5.95
C TYR A 36 9.98 -14.18 5.00
N LEU A 37 11.29 -14.03 5.22
CA LEU A 37 12.32 -14.72 4.44
C LEU A 37 13.14 -15.57 5.39
N MET A 38 13.14 -16.88 5.16
CA MET A 38 14.04 -17.80 5.85
C MET A 38 15.29 -17.94 4.99
N LEU A 39 16.42 -17.43 5.48
CA LEU A 39 17.73 -17.50 4.82
C LEU A 39 18.64 -18.51 5.56
N PRO A 40 18.83 -19.71 5.01
CA PRO A 40 19.82 -20.66 5.51
C PRO A 40 21.26 -20.10 5.42
N ALA A 41 22.11 -20.44 6.38
CA ALA A 41 23.47 -19.90 6.48
C ALA A 41 24.40 -20.33 5.32
N ASP A 42 24.17 -21.52 4.77
CA ASP A 42 24.84 -22.06 3.58
C ASP A 42 24.41 -21.30 2.30
N VAL A 43 23.14 -20.92 2.21
CA VAL A 43 22.59 -20.15 1.09
C VAL A 43 23.03 -18.69 1.13
N ALA A 44 23.25 -18.11 2.32
CA ALA A 44 23.70 -16.73 2.47
C ALA A 44 25.08 -16.45 1.84
N ARG A 45 25.92 -17.48 1.66
CA ARG A 45 27.24 -17.38 1.02
C ARG A 45 27.25 -17.82 -0.44
N ALA A 46 26.11 -18.30 -0.96
CA ALA A 46 26.03 -18.74 -2.34
C ALA A 46 26.25 -17.55 -3.29
N ALA A 47 26.90 -17.82 -4.43
CA ALA A 47 27.04 -16.83 -5.47
C ALA A 47 25.66 -16.45 -6.00
N ALA A 48 25.36 -15.15 -6.03
CA ALA A 48 24.13 -14.60 -6.56
C ALA A 48 24.42 -13.65 -7.71
N ILE A 49 23.48 -13.55 -8.64
CA ILE A 49 23.54 -12.59 -9.74
C ILE A 49 23.06 -11.25 -9.21
N ALA A 50 23.87 -10.19 -9.40
CA ALA A 50 23.48 -8.85 -9.00
C ALA A 50 22.26 -8.37 -9.80
N PRO A 51 21.26 -7.73 -9.15
CA PRO A 51 20.10 -7.20 -9.84
C PRO A 51 20.53 -6.05 -10.78
N ALA A 52 20.12 -6.14 -12.04
CA ALA A 52 20.47 -5.14 -13.06
C ALA A 52 19.68 -3.84 -12.93
N GLN A 53 18.54 -3.87 -12.22
CA GLN A 53 17.62 -2.75 -12.07
C GLN A 53 17.04 -2.71 -10.65
N PRO A 54 16.61 -1.53 -10.18
CA PRO A 54 15.89 -1.41 -8.91
C PRO A 54 14.58 -2.22 -8.94
N LEU A 55 14.12 -2.66 -7.77
CA LEU A 55 12.81 -3.30 -7.64
C LEU A 55 11.71 -2.26 -7.89
N LEU A 56 11.15 -2.27 -9.09
CA LEU A 56 10.00 -1.44 -9.46
C LEU A 56 8.71 -2.13 -8.97
N VAL A 57 7.94 -1.40 -8.17
CA VAL A 57 6.61 -1.78 -7.73
C VAL A 57 5.67 -0.68 -8.20
N GLU A 58 5.07 -0.90 -9.37
CA GLU A 58 4.04 -0.01 -9.87
C GLU A 58 2.68 -0.44 -9.29
N PRO A 59 1.92 0.48 -8.68
CA PRO A 59 0.56 0.17 -8.27
C PRO A 59 -0.25 -0.20 -9.52
N ALA A 60 -1.04 -1.28 -9.42
CA ALA A 60 -1.92 -1.67 -10.51
C ALA A 60 -2.88 -0.51 -10.83
N PRO A 61 -3.03 -0.13 -12.11
CA PRO A 61 -3.97 0.92 -12.48
C PRO A 61 -5.39 0.50 -12.13
N ALA A 62 -6.19 1.45 -11.64
CA ALA A 62 -7.61 1.22 -11.47
C ALA A 62 -8.27 1.05 -12.84
N ASP A 63 -9.25 0.15 -12.94
CA ASP A 63 -10.10 0.03 -14.13
C ASP A 63 -10.90 1.33 -14.31
N GLU A 64 -10.76 1.96 -15.48
CA GLU A 64 -11.38 3.26 -15.78
C GLU A 64 -12.91 3.21 -15.67
N ASN A 65 -13.55 2.10 -16.03
CA ASN A 65 -15.00 1.95 -15.95
C ASN A 65 -15.46 1.83 -14.49
N GLN A 66 -14.71 1.08 -13.68
CA GLN A 66 -15.00 0.95 -12.25
C GLN A 66 -14.80 2.28 -11.52
N LEU A 67 -13.75 3.02 -11.88
CA LEU A 67 -13.48 4.35 -11.33
C LEU A 67 -14.57 5.35 -11.70
N ALA A 68 -15.01 5.37 -12.96
CA ALA A 68 -16.09 6.22 -13.41
C ALA A 68 -17.41 5.90 -12.68
N GLY A 69 -17.76 4.62 -12.57
CA GLY A 69 -18.95 4.16 -11.85
C GLY A 69 -18.92 4.53 -10.36
N PHE A 70 -17.77 4.37 -9.71
CA PHE A 70 -17.57 4.79 -8.33
C PHE A 70 -17.76 6.30 -8.16
N CYS A 71 -17.11 7.11 -9.01
CA CYS A 71 -17.20 8.57 -8.98
C CYS A 71 -18.64 9.07 -9.17
N GLU A 72 -19.39 8.48 -10.11
CA GLU A 72 -20.78 8.85 -10.34
C GLU A 72 -21.66 8.53 -9.12
N HIS A 73 -21.51 7.33 -8.56
CA HIS A 73 -22.29 6.89 -7.41
C HIS A 73 -21.97 7.72 -6.16
N ALA A 74 -20.69 7.91 -5.85
CA ALA A 74 -20.25 8.74 -4.75
C ALA A 74 -20.74 10.19 -4.89
N SER A 75 -20.65 10.76 -6.10
CA SER A 75 -21.17 12.11 -6.37
C SER A 75 -22.67 12.20 -6.11
N ARG A 76 -23.45 11.20 -6.52
CA ARG A 76 -24.90 11.16 -6.29
C ARG A 76 -25.24 11.12 -4.80
N LEU A 77 -24.50 10.33 -4.02
CA LEU A 77 -24.69 10.21 -2.57
C LEU A 77 -24.34 11.51 -1.82
N LEU A 78 -23.26 12.19 -2.26
CA LEU A 78 -22.80 13.43 -1.63
C LEU A 78 -23.68 14.64 -2.00
N ARG A 79 -24.25 14.71 -3.21
CA ARG A 79 -25.14 15.82 -3.64
C ARG A 79 -26.37 16.02 -2.74
N GLY A 80 -26.88 14.94 -2.14
CA GLY A 80 -28.03 15.01 -1.21
C GLY A 80 -27.68 15.46 0.20
N SER A 81 -26.39 15.54 0.55
CA SER A 81 -25.92 15.72 1.92
C SER A 81 -25.51 17.16 2.19
N ARG A 82 -26.16 17.82 3.15
CA ARG A 82 -25.85 19.22 3.54
C ARG A 82 -24.60 19.37 4.42
N ARG A 83 -24.13 18.27 5.00
CA ARG A 83 -22.93 18.23 5.86
C ARG A 83 -22.13 16.99 5.51
N ILE A 84 -20.89 17.20 5.09
CA ILE A 84 -19.95 16.13 4.73
C ILE A 84 -18.76 16.27 5.67
N SER A 85 -18.35 15.16 6.27
CA SER A 85 -17.13 15.07 7.08
C SER A 85 -16.19 14.08 6.43
N LEU A 86 -14.90 14.38 6.45
CA LEU A 86 -13.87 13.46 5.96
C LEU A 86 -13.25 12.75 7.16
N LEU A 87 -13.25 11.43 7.11
CA LEU A 87 -12.53 10.59 8.06
C LEU A 87 -11.31 10.01 7.35
N ALA A 88 -10.12 10.29 7.86
CA ALA A 88 -8.88 9.67 7.39
C ALA A 88 -8.15 8.99 8.54
N ASP A 89 -7.53 7.86 8.23
CA ASP A 89 -6.82 7.02 9.18
C ASP A 89 -5.42 6.65 8.66
N PHE A 90 -4.63 5.91 9.45
CA PHE A 90 -3.22 5.58 9.21
C PHE A 90 -2.90 5.01 7.82
N LEU A 91 -3.87 4.40 7.13
CA LEU A 91 -3.68 3.93 5.75
C LEU A 91 -3.33 5.08 4.79
N ALA A 92 -3.88 6.27 4.98
CA ALA A 92 -3.52 7.42 4.17
C ALA A 92 -2.04 7.79 4.31
N GLN A 93 -1.46 7.64 5.51
CA GLN A 93 -0.03 7.79 5.73
C GLN A 93 0.76 6.67 5.06
N ARG A 94 0.27 5.42 5.19
CA ARG A 94 0.92 4.23 4.64
C ARG A 94 1.07 4.26 3.13
N TYR A 95 0.07 4.79 2.44
CA TYR A 95 0.06 4.98 0.98
C TYR A 95 0.62 6.36 0.54
N GLY A 96 1.13 7.18 1.47
CA GLY A 96 1.72 8.48 1.14
C GLY A 96 0.71 9.54 0.64
N LEU A 97 -0.58 9.34 0.87
CA LEU A 97 -1.68 10.17 0.33
C LEU A 97 -1.98 11.43 1.17
N GLN A 98 -1.19 11.70 2.21
CA GLN A 98 -1.43 12.81 3.13
C GLN A 98 -1.52 14.17 2.42
N LYS A 99 -0.63 14.43 1.45
CA LYS A 99 -0.64 15.69 0.69
C LYS A 99 -1.91 15.83 -0.15
N THR A 100 -2.29 14.76 -0.86
CA THR A 100 -3.52 14.70 -1.66
C THR A 100 -4.76 14.94 -0.81
N LEU A 101 -4.82 14.35 0.39
CA LEU A 101 -5.93 14.55 1.31
C LEU A 101 -6.02 15.98 1.82
N ARG A 102 -4.89 16.59 2.22
CA ARG A 102 -4.85 18.00 2.63
C ARG A 102 -5.32 18.93 1.52
N GLU A 103 -4.86 18.71 0.29
CA GLU A 103 -5.32 19.49 -0.87
C GLU A 103 -6.82 19.30 -1.14
N TRP A 104 -7.33 18.09 -0.95
CA TRP A 104 -8.75 17.79 -1.15
C TRP A 104 -9.65 18.45 -0.11
N VAL A 105 -9.25 18.45 1.16
CA VAL A 105 -9.97 19.14 2.24
C VAL A 105 -9.96 20.65 2.05
N ALA A 106 -8.81 21.22 1.66
CA ALA A 106 -8.69 22.65 1.37
C ALA A 106 -9.64 23.10 0.26
N LYS A 107 -9.88 22.26 -0.75
CA LYS A 107 -10.78 22.56 -1.87
C LYS A 107 -12.26 22.39 -1.54
N ASN A 108 -12.62 21.42 -0.69
CA ASN A 108 -14.02 21.00 -0.53
C ASN A 108 -14.70 21.48 0.76
N ALA A 109 -14.06 22.35 1.56
CA ALA A 109 -14.60 22.93 2.80
C ALA A 109 -15.30 21.90 3.73
N CYS A 110 -14.82 20.65 3.71
CA CYS A 110 -15.33 19.58 4.55
C CYS A 110 -14.64 19.64 5.91
N ARG A 111 -15.35 19.29 6.99
CA ARG A 111 -14.73 19.24 8.32
C ARG A 111 -13.78 18.04 8.37
N PRO A 112 -12.47 18.24 8.60
CA PRO A 112 -11.53 17.13 8.71
C PRO A 112 -11.61 16.49 10.09
N CYS A 113 -11.65 15.17 10.12
CA CYS A 113 -11.54 14.35 11.32
C CYS A 113 -10.43 13.31 11.10
N ASP A 114 -9.46 13.29 12.02
CA ASP A 114 -8.49 12.20 12.13
C ASP A 114 -9.00 11.21 13.19
N ASP A 115 -8.87 9.92 12.92
CA ASP A 115 -9.04 8.90 13.96
C ASP A 115 -7.84 8.88 14.93
N ALA A 116 -7.97 8.21 16.08
CA ALA A 116 -6.91 8.15 17.09
C ALA A 116 -5.56 7.63 16.53
N HIS A 117 -5.60 6.80 15.49
CA HIS A 117 -4.43 6.25 14.79
C HIS A 117 -3.95 7.09 13.60
N GLY A 118 -4.72 8.11 13.19
CA GLY A 118 -4.47 8.95 12.02
C GLY A 118 -4.05 10.40 12.34
N GLN A 119 -3.62 10.70 13.57
CA GLN A 119 -3.31 12.07 13.99
C GLN A 119 -2.30 12.75 13.05
N GLY A 120 -2.68 13.89 12.47
CA GLY A 120 -1.80 14.73 11.64
C GLY A 120 -1.82 14.36 10.16
N ILE A 121 -2.74 13.50 9.71
CA ILE A 121 -2.90 13.15 8.31
C ILE A 121 -3.62 14.26 7.55
N VAL A 122 -4.64 14.86 8.16
CA VAL A 122 -5.50 15.85 7.50
C VAL A 122 -5.27 17.29 8.00
N ARG A 123 -4.48 17.45 9.07
CA ARG A 123 -4.06 18.76 9.61
C ARG A 123 -2.89 19.38 8.84
#